data_AF-A0A842VKE0-F1
#
_entry.id   AF-A0A842VKE0-F1
#
_cell.length_a   1.000
_cell.length_b   1.000
_cell.length_c   1.000
_cell.angle_alpha   90.00
_cell.angle_beta   90.00
_cell.angle_gamma   90.00
#
_symmetry.space_group_name_H-M   'P 1'
#
loop_
_entity.id
_entity.type
_entity.pdbx_description
1 polymer ?
#
loop_
_entity_poly.entity_id
_entity_poly.type
_entity_poly.pdbx_seq_one_letter_code
_entity_poly.pdbx_strand_id
1 'polypeptide(L)'
;MIRTIIAQFITKYGAPQSKKNNEIYAKKSQQLPLNRKIIAEILVQRLEKYPKHQGLESVERILCPVNEHEKKKYDLNLRFEIPSYFHPKVKLCLENSMEMLIEQKIITSPDVLATFIPQLTSKTLFKSYPDEDLQYLMSQIYQTFRNRRSLLLLNLEHQVQFEELPWVQQIDKLCLIEEDNAKEMTELLSYICTLVIRHFPHFIIPNKLLQELQKLSVQSGVNIPLVEELAADIFMGTFSSKFLGAAQKTAKILKGTLYETYYGIDFSEIEKFKKPTLSSYGVNTSVEFNHLCHKRANLSSDEKLWSVSNNGKIIEQAQILTTHNLALLFETLPIEEHLDAEFERLPRRCFKWICRKGKIKPNNWKRKLKDRKNLAYAWRQMIFYLSLLTSEALDSFVDWIKDYFIKQGPYFKDKFGQFFLGLLDTIQICKDMKKRNKYDGEPYLGWVS
;
A
#
# COMPACT_ATOMS: atom_id res chain seq x y z
N MET A 1 -1.62 30.53 -24.25
CA MET A 1 -2.08 29.98 -22.95
C MET A 1 -3.21 30.80 -22.33
N ILE A 2 -3.04 32.11 -22.10
CA ILE A 2 -4.07 32.98 -21.48
C ILE A 2 -5.37 33.06 -22.32
N ARG A 3 -5.26 33.21 -23.64
CA ARG A 3 -6.44 33.24 -24.54
C ARG A 3 -7.31 31.98 -24.45
N THR A 4 -6.67 30.82 -24.31
CA THR A 4 -7.36 29.52 -24.20
C THR A 4 -8.08 29.38 -22.85
N ILE A 5 -7.47 29.87 -21.77
CA ILE A 5 -8.07 29.90 -20.44
C ILE A 5 -9.29 30.84 -20.43
N ILE A 6 -9.16 32.03 -21.03
CA ILE A 6 -10.25 33.00 -21.14
C ILE A 6 -11.39 32.43 -21.99
N ALA A 7 -11.09 31.80 -23.12
CA ALA A 7 -12.11 31.17 -23.97
C ALA A 7 -12.87 30.07 -23.21
N GLN A 8 -12.17 29.16 -22.54
CA GLN A 8 -12.78 28.11 -21.72
C GLN A 8 -13.61 28.68 -20.57
N PHE A 9 -13.14 29.76 -19.93
CA PHE A 9 -13.85 30.45 -18.88
C PHE A 9 -15.16 31.06 -19.41
N ILE A 10 -15.12 31.75 -20.55
CA ILE A 10 -16.30 32.34 -21.19
C ILE A 10 -17.29 31.25 -21.63
N THR A 11 -16.82 30.13 -22.20
CA THR A 11 -17.70 29.02 -22.59
C THR A 11 -18.42 28.43 -21.37
N LYS A 12 -17.68 28.21 -20.27
CA LYS A 12 -18.20 27.56 -19.06
C LYS A 12 -19.06 28.49 -18.20
N TYR A 13 -18.64 29.73 -18.01
CA TYR A 13 -19.21 30.67 -17.04
C TYR A 13 -19.89 31.89 -17.67
N GLY A 14 -19.90 32.01 -19.00
CA GLY A 14 -20.35 33.22 -19.70
C GLY A 14 -19.30 34.34 -19.65
N ALA A 15 -19.40 35.28 -20.59
CA ALA A 15 -18.58 36.49 -20.57
C ALA A 15 -18.90 37.32 -19.31
N PRO A 16 -17.94 38.11 -18.77
CA PRO A 16 -18.22 39.03 -17.67
C PRO A 16 -19.48 39.85 -17.96
N GLN A 17 -20.35 40.01 -16.95
CA GLN A 17 -21.62 40.74 -17.05
C GLN A 17 -22.69 40.13 -17.97
N SER A 18 -22.43 38.99 -18.63
CA SER A 18 -23.46 38.28 -19.40
C SER A 18 -24.54 37.69 -18.48
N LYS A 19 -25.75 37.47 -19.01
CA LYS A 19 -26.87 36.87 -18.28
C LYS A 19 -26.49 35.52 -17.63
N LYS A 20 -25.79 34.65 -18.36
CA LYS A 20 -25.25 33.37 -17.85
C LYS A 20 -24.26 33.55 -16.70
N ASN A 21 -23.39 34.56 -16.79
CA ASN A 21 -22.41 34.87 -15.75
C ASN A 21 -23.11 35.40 -14.48
N ASN A 22 -24.05 36.32 -14.65
CA ASN A 22 -24.85 36.89 -13.56
C ASN A 22 -25.74 35.84 -12.88
N GLU A 23 -26.33 34.90 -13.63
CA GLU A 23 -27.10 33.76 -13.07
C GLU A 23 -26.20 32.80 -12.28
N ILE A 24 -24.97 32.53 -12.75
CA ILE A 24 -23.99 31.72 -12.00
C ILE A 24 -23.52 32.47 -10.76
N TYR A 25 -23.29 33.78 -10.83
CA TYR A 25 -22.92 34.60 -9.68
C TYR A 25 -24.08 34.73 -8.67
N ALA A 26 -25.32 34.86 -9.12
CA ALA A 26 -26.52 34.86 -8.27
C ALA A 26 -26.73 33.51 -7.58
N LYS A 27 -26.52 32.39 -8.29
CA LYS A 27 -26.50 31.05 -7.68
C LYS A 27 -25.36 30.89 -6.67
N LYS A 28 -24.16 31.42 -6.97
CA LYS A 28 -23.03 31.42 -6.05
C LYS A 28 -23.22 32.36 -4.86
N SER A 29 -23.96 33.44 -5.00
CA SER A 29 -24.25 34.39 -3.91
C SER A 29 -25.38 33.89 -3.01
N GLN A 30 -26.38 33.20 -3.56
CA GLN A 30 -27.34 32.43 -2.74
C GLN A 30 -26.68 31.24 -2.02
N GLN A 31 -25.63 30.69 -2.62
CA GLN A 31 -24.73 29.69 -2.00
C GLN A 31 -23.49 30.34 -1.39
N LEU A 32 -23.50 31.64 -1.03
CA LEU A 32 -22.37 32.25 -0.35
C LEU A 32 -22.13 31.41 0.90
N PRO A 33 -21.02 30.65 0.96
CA PRO A 33 -20.73 29.91 2.16
C PRO A 33 -20.63 30.96 3.27
N LEU A 34 -21.16 30.66 4.45
CA LEU A 34 -20.62 31.24 5.69
C LEU A 34 -19.12 31.42 5.50
N ASN A 35 -18.57 32.56 5.87
CA ASN A 35 -17.14 32.80 5.76
C ASN A 35 -16.44 31.57 6.33
N ARG A 36 -15.81 30.76 5.46
CA ARG A 36 -15.26 29.44 5.81
C ARG A 36 -14.35 29.54 7.04
N LYS A 37 -13.75 30.72 7.21
CA LYS A 37 -12.98 31.13 8.38
C LYS A 37 -13.80 31.09 9.68
N ILE A 38 -15.00 31.66 9.71
CA ILE A 38 -15.89 31.68 10.89
C ILE A 38 -16.26 30.27 11.33
N ILE A 39 -16.71 29.39 10.41
CA ILE A 39 -17.01 27.99 10.78
C ILE A 39 -15.75 27.26 11.26
N ALA A 40 -14.61 27.48 10.62
CA ALA A 40 -13.35 26.91 11.08
C ALA A 40 -12.99 27.38 12.49
N GLU A 41 -13.16 28.67 12.80
CA GLU A 41 -12.92 29.24 14.13
C GLU A 41 -13.86 28.66 15.19
N ILE A 42 -15.15 28.47 14.86
CA ILE A 42 -16.11 27.79 15.75
C ILE A 42 -15.64 26.36 16.04
N LEU A 43 -15.28 25.60 15.00
CA LEU A 43 -14.80 24.22 15.19
C LEU A 43 -13.49 24.17 15.99
N VAL A 44 -12.56 25.10 15.78
CA VAL A 44 -11.32 25.22 16.56
C VAL A 44 -11.64 25.48 18.02
N GLN A 45 -12.51 26.45 18.35
CA GLN A 45 -12.90 26.73 19.73
C GLN A 45 -13.62 25.57 20.42
N ARG A 46 -14.38 24.77 19.65
CA ARG A 46 -14.99 23.54 20.18
C ARG A 46 -13.93 22.50 20.51
N LEU A 47 -12.93 22.32 19.64
CA LEU A 47 -11.83 21.38 19.81
C LEU A 47 -10.86 21.79 20.93
N GLU A 48 -10.62 23.09 21.12
CA GLU A 48 -9.75 23.63 22.20
C GLU A 48 -10.21 23.26 23.61
N LYS A 49 -11.47 22.83 23.78
CA LYS A 49 -12.02 22.34 25.06
C LYS A 49 -11.56 20.93 25.41
N TYR A 50 -10.95 20.22 24.48
CA TYR A 50 -10.50 18.84 24.67
C TYR A 50 -8.97 18.78 24.82
N PRO A 51 -8.43 17.77 25.52
CA PRO A 51 -7.00 17.57 25.66
C PRO A 51 -6.32 17.44 24.28
N LYS A 52 -5.23 18.21 24.06
CA LYS A 52 -4.51 18.20 22.77
C LYS A 52 -3.71 16.93 22.50
N HIS A 53 -3.53 16.07 23.49
CA HIS A 53 -2.69 14.88 23.45
C HIS A 53 -3.50 13.57 23.39
N GLN A 54 -4.83 13.65 23.24
CA GLN A 54 -5.74 12.50 23.13
C GLN A 54 -6.69 12.70 21.95
N GLY A 55 -7.24 11.60 21.44
CA GLY A 55 -8.30 11.68 20.45
C GLY A 55 -9.66 11.90 21.12
N LEU A 56 -10.69 11.97 20.30
CA LEU A 56 -12.07 12.13 20.71
C LEU A 56 -12.80 10.80 20.52
N GLU A 57 -13.49 10.33 21.55
CA GLU A 57 -14.39 9.16 21.42
C GLU A 57 -15.53 9.42 20.42
N SER A 58 -15.95 10.68 20.30
CA SER A 58 -17.10 11.12 19.51
C SER A 58 -16.86 12.52 18.94
N VAL A 59 -17.22 12.72 17.67
CA VAL A 59 -17.13 14.02 16.97
C VAL A 59 -18.48 14.71 16.82
N GLU A 60 -19.57 14.07 17.21
CA GLU A 60 -20.94 14.58 17.07
C GLU A 60 -21.11 15.90 17.83
N ARG A 61 -20.49 16.02 19.02
CA ARG A 61 -20.49 17.26 19.81
C ARG A 61 -19.75 18.40 19.11
N ILE A 62 -18.77 18.10 18.26
CA ILE A 62 -18.02 19.10 17.49
C ILE A 62 -18.77 19.46 16.20
N LEU A 63 -19.44 18.49 15.58
CA LEU A 63 -20.16 18.63 14.32
C LEU A 63 -21.62 19.05 14.48
N CYS A 64 -22.11 19.24 15.72
CA CYS A 64 -23.46 19.69 15.98
C CYS A 64 -23.72 21.09 15.34
N PRO A 65 -24.98 21.43 15.02
CA PRO A 65 -25.30 22.76 14.49
C PRO A 65 -24.78 23.91 15.37
N VAL A 66 -24.56 25.07 14.77
CA VAL A 66 -24.10 26.28 15.49
C VAL A 66 -25.14 26.69 16.54
N ASN A 67 -24.71 26.85 17.79
CA ASN A 67 -25.60 27.18 18.91
C ASN A 67 -25.87 28.69 19.03
N GLU A 68 -26.85 29.09 19.85
CA GLU A 68 -27.25 30.51 19.98
C GLU A 68 -26.13 31.44 20.50
N HIS A 69 -25.23 30.93 21.34
CA HIS A 69 -24.09 31.72 21.83
C HIS A 69 -23.08 32.00 20.71
N GLU A 70 -22.74 30.97 19.92
CA GLU A 70 -21.88 31.10 18.74
C GLU A 70 -22.52 32.01 17.69
N LYS A 71 -23.84 31.92 17.50
CA LYS A 71 -24.56 32.83 16.59
C LYS A 71 -24.42 34.29 17.00
N LYS A 72 -24.63 34.60 18.28
CA LYS A 72 -24.45 35.97 18.80
C LYS A 72 -23.00 36.45 18.69
N LYS A 73 -22.03 35.59 18.98
CA LYS A 73 -20.61 35.91 18.93
C LYS A 73 -20.11 36.23 17.50
N TYR A 74 -20.66 35.55 16.50
CA TYR A 74 -20.23 35.65 15.10
C TYR A 74 -21.24 36.34 14.18
N ASP A 75 -22.28 36.98 14.75
CA ASP A 75 -23.35 37.68 14.04
C ASP A 75 -24.01 36.82 12.93
N LEU A 76 -24.46 35.63 13.32
CA LEU A 76 -25.06 34.63 12.43
C LEU A 76 -26.58 34.55 12.62
N ASN A 77 -27.36 34.80 11.56
CA ASN A 77 -28.82 34.97 11.66
C ASN A 77 -29.67 33.69 11.48
N LEU A 78 -29.10 32.51 11.24
CA LEU A 78 -29.87 31.27 11.00
C LEU A 78 -29.31 30.06 11.77
N ARG A 79 -30.13 29.00 11.93
CA ARG A 79 -29.68 27.69 12.43
C ARG A 79 -28.79 27.05 11.35
N PHE A 80 -27.49 27.09 11.56
CA PHE A 80 -26.52 26.59 10.58
C PHE A 80 -26.01 25.20 10.96
N GLU A 81 -26.17 24.24 10.06
CA GLU A 81 -25.46 22.97 10.12
C GLU A 81 -24.00 23.15 9.72
N ILE A 82 -23.12 22.34 10.31
CA ILE A 82 -21.71 22.31 9.91
C ILE A 82 -21.61 21.69 8.52
N PRO A 83 -21.07 22.41 7.51
CA PRO A 83 -20.99 21.88 6.15
C PRO A 83 -20.20 20.58 6.07
N SER A 84 -20.70 19.64 5.24
CA SER A 84 -20.14 18.28 5.10
C SER A 84 -18.65 18.24 4.74
N TYR A 85 -18.11 19.27 4.09
CA TYR A 85 -16.69 19.34 3.74
C TYR A 85 -15.75 19.56 4.95
N PHE A 86 -16.27 19.96 6.12
CA PHE A 86 -15.51 20.00 7.37
C PHE A 86 -15.50 18.66 8.10
N HIS A 87 -16.49 17.81 7.87
CA HIS A 87 -16.65 16.54 8.59
C HIS A 87 -15.40 15.66 8.48
N PRO A 88 -14.78 15.45 7.30
CA PRO A 88 -13.56 14.64 7.21
C PRO A 88 -12.41 15.18 8.05
N LYS A 89 -12.31 16.50 8.24
CA LYS A 89 -11.24 17.11 9.03
C LYS A 89 -11.44 16.91 10.52
N VAL A 90 -12.68 17.07 10.98
CA VAL A 90 -13.02 16.84 12.40
C VAL A 90 -12.92 15.35 12.75
N LYS A 91 -13.31 14.47 11.82
CA LYS A 91 -13.16 13.00 11.98
C LYS A 91 -11.72 12.54 12.16
N LEU A 92 -10.71 13.32 11.75
CA LEU A 92 -9.30 13.01 12.04
C LEU A 92 -8.97 13.04 13.53
N CYS A 93 -9.82 13.66 14.35
CA CYS A 93 -9.66 13.69 15.79
C CYS A 93 -10.21 12.43 16.48
N LEU A 94 -10.85 11.51 15.76
CA LEU A 94 -11.45 10.32 16.38
C LEU A 94 -10.40 9.38 16.95
N GLU A 95 -10.63 8.94 18.19
CA GLU A 95 -9.92 7.83 18.81
C GLU A 95 -10.72 6.55 18.61
N ASN A 96 -10.10 5.53 17.99
CA ASN A 96 -10.73 4.24 17.77
C ASN A 96 -9.70 3.15 17.47
N SER A 97 -10.16 1.90 17.34
CA SER A 97 -9.31 0.82 16.84
C SER A 97 -8.86 1.10 15.39
N MET A 98 -7.71 0.54 15.00
CA MET A 98 -7.19 0.75 13.65
C MET A 98 -8.16 0.26 12.57
N GLU A 99 -8.81 -0.88 12.78
CA GLU A 99 -9.87 -1.41 11.91
C GLU A 99 -10.97 -0.38 11.69
N MET A 100 -11.51 0.19 12.76
CA MET A 100 -12.58 1.20 12.68
C MET A 100 -12.10 2.45 11.96
N LEU A 101 -10.87 2.91 12.21
CA LEU A 101 -10.30 4.06 11.51
C LEU A 101 -10.11 3.78 10.01
N ILE A 102 -9.83 2.54 9.61
CA ILE A 102 -9.76 2.14 8.20
C ILE A 102 -11.16 2.09 7.58
N GLU A 103 -12.13 1.48 8.25
CA GLU A 103 -13.52 1.37 7.77
C GLU A 103 -14.17 2.75 7.59
N GLN A 104 -13.89 3.67 8.51
CA GLN A 104 -14.34 5.06 8.44
C GLN A 104 -13.55 5.91 7.42
N LYS A 105 -12.55 5.31 6.74
CA LYS A 105 -11.70 5.95 5.73
C LYS A 105 -10.87 7.12 6.28
N ILE A 106 -10.50 7.06 7.56
CA ILE A 106 -9.49 7.95 8.16
C ILE A 106 -8.11 7.43 7.76
N ILE A 107 -7.86 6.13 7.97
CA ILE A 107 -6.68 5.44 7.43
C ILE A 107 -7.02 4.96 6.01
N THR A 108 -6.57 5.71 5.02
CA THR A 108 -6.97 5.50 3.61
C THR A 108 -6.01 4.64 2.79
N SER A 109 -4.82 4.37 3.31
CA SER A 109 -3.78 3.60 2.63
C SER A 109 -2.85 2.92 3.64
N PRO A 110 -2.11 1.89 3.23
CA PRO A 110 -1.11 1.28 4.09
C PRO A 110 0.06 2.24 4.41
N ASP A 111 0.33 3.25 3.57
CA ASP A 111 1.31 4.31 3.90
C ASP A 111 0.87 5.14 5.11
N VAL A 112 -0.43 5.43 5.21
CA VAL A 112 -1.01 6.13 6.37
C VAL A 112 -1.03 5.19 7.56
N LEU A 113 -1.40 3.92 7.39
CA LEU A 113 -1.33 2.93 8.46
C LEU A 113 0.08 2.84 9.07
N ALA A 114 1.11 2.83 8.21
CA ALA A 114 2.51 2.76 8.63
C ALA A 114 2.95 3.89 9.57
N THR A 115 2.25 5.03 9.61
CA THR A 115 2.57 6.11 10.57
C THR A 115 2.04 5.86 11.97
N PHE A 116 1.09 4.94 12.13
CA PHE A 116 0.50 4.57 13.42
C PHE A 116 1.15 3.33 14.03
N ILE A 117 1.64 2.40 13.20
CA ILE A 117 2.24 1.13 13.65
C ILE A 117 3.36 1.30 14.70
N PRO A 118 4.28 2.29 14.60
CA PRO A 118 5.31 2.47 15.63
C PRO A 118 4.77 2.66 17.04
N GLN A 119 3.55 3.19 17.20
CA GLN A 119 2.91 3.34 18.52
C GLN A 119 2.60 1.98 19.14
N LEU A 120 2.12 1.02 18.35
CA LEU A 120 1.84 -0.34 18.81
C LEU A 120 3.13 -1.12 19.02
N THR A 121 4.02 -1.09 18.03
CA THR A 121 5.30 -1.78 18.08
C THR A 121 6.15 -1.33 19.27
N SER A 122 6.15 -0.04 19.61
CA SER A 122 6.90 0.47 20.77
C SER A 122 6.42 -0.11 22.11
N LYS A 123 5.10 -0.28 22.30
CA LYS A 123 4.53 -0.80 23.54
C LYS A 123 4.99 -2.24 23.81
N THR A 124 5.04 -3.07 22.76
CA THR A 124 5.50 -4.45 22.88
C THR A 124 7.03 -4.52 22.99
N LEU A 125 7.77 -3.72 22.19
CA LEU A 125 9.24 -3.74 22.17
C LEU A 125 9.86 -3.40 23.52
N PHE A 126 9.31 -2.39 24.20
CA PHE A 126 9.92 -1.87 25.41
C PHE A 126 9.29 -2.45 26.67
N LYS A 127 8.32 -3.38 26.57
CA LYS A 127 7.65 -3.98 27.75
C LYS A 127 8.62 -4.62 28.73
N SER A 128 9.70 -5.24 28.23
CA SER A 128 10.71 -5.92 29.06
C SER A 128 11.69 -4.98 29.77
N TYR A 129 11.45 -3.67 29.74
CA TYR A 129 12.21 -2.70 30.52
C TYR A 129 11.69 -2.62 31.96
N PRO A 130 12.58 -2.42 32.95
CA PRO A 130 12.25 -2.60 34.36
C PRO A 130 11.31 -1.55 34.97
N ASP A 131 11.21 -0.37 34.35
CA ASP A 131 10.45 0.78 34.89
C ASP A 131 9.59 1.44 33.80
N GLU A 132 8.36 1.81 34.14
CA GLU A 132 7.37 2.44 33.27
C GLU A 132 7.88 3.74 32.65
N ASP A 133 8.64 4.55 33.42
CA ASP A 133 9.22 5.80 32.91
C ASP A 133 10.23 5.53 31.78
N LEU A 134 11.01 4.45 31.90
CA LEU A 134 11.98 4.04 30.89
C LEU A 134 11.29 3.44 29.66
N GLN A 135 10.23 2.65 29.87
CA GLN A 135 9.36 2.14 28.80
C GLN A 135 8.77 3.31 27.99
N TYR A 136 8.26 4.33 28.69
CA TYR A 136 7.68 5.52 28.08
C TYR A 136 8.74 6.30 27.30
N LEU A 137 9.90 6.58 27.90
CA LEU A 137 11.00 7.29 27.26
C LEU A 137 11.44 6.58 25.97
N MET A 138 11.71 5.28 26.04
CA MET A 138 12.12 4.49 24.87
C MET A 138 11.06 4.45 23.79
N SER A 139 9.79 4.36 24.18
CA SER A 139 8.66 4.44 23.25
C SER A 139 8.60 5.77 22.52
N GLN A 140 8.78 6.89 23.23
CA GLN A 140 8.80 8.23 22.63
C GLN A 140 9.99 8.43 21.69
N ILE A 141 11.19 7.99 22.08
CA ILE A 141 12.39 8.06 21.22
C ILE A 141 12.16 7.23 19.95
N TYR A 142 11.64 6.01 20.08
CA TYR A 142 11.35 5.13 18.94
C TYR A 142 10.33 5.75 17.97
N GLN A 143 9.19 6.20 18.48
CA GLN A 143 8.15 6.81 17.66
C GLN A 143 8.66 8.08 16.95
N THR A 144 9.42 8.92 17.66
CA THR A 144 10.05 10.12 17.09
C THR A 144 11.04 9.74 15.99
N PHE A 145 11.88 8.74 16.25
CA PHE A 145 12.88 8.26 15.31
C PHE A 145 12.22 7.70 14.04
N ARG A 146 11.13 6.93 14.16
CA ARG A 146 10.39 6.38 13.02
C ARG A 146 9.67 7.44 12.18
N ASN A 147 9.31 8.57 12.80
CA ASN A 147 8.69 9.70 12.11
C ASN A 147 9.68 10.64 11.42
N ARG A 148 11.00 10.41 11.57
CA ARG A 148 12.02 11.24 10.91
C ARG A 148 11.95 11.09 9.39
N ARG A 149 12.36 12.15 8.69
CA ARG A 149 12.61 12.05 7.25
C ARG A 149 13.94 11.34 7.04
N SER A 150 13.92 10.28 6.24
CA SER A 150 15.13 9.61 5.80
C SER A 150 15.75 10.35 4.61
N LEU A 151 17.09 10.33 4.54
CA LEU A 151 17.85 10.72 3.35
C LEU A 151 17.77 9.62 2.28
N LEU A 152 18.00 10.02 1.02
CA LEU A 152 18.16 9.07 -0.07
C LEU A 152 19.66 8.80 -0.21
N LEU A 153 20.06 7.55 0.06
CA LEU A 153 21.44 7.12 -0.08
C LEU A 153 21.60 6.21 -1.30
N LEU A 154 22.78 6.23 -1.91
CA LEU A 154 23.14 5.42 -3.07
C LEU A 154 24.13 4.32 -2.66
N ASN A 155 24.51 3.44 -3.59
CA ASN A 155 25.52 2.39 -3.36
C ASN A 155 25.22 1.43 -2.19
N LEU A 156 23.94 1.26 -1.85
CA LEU A 156 23.49 0.42 -0.75
C LEU A 156 23.97 0.90 0.64
N GLU A 157 24.32 2.19 0.77
CA GLU A 157 24.60 2.81 2.05
C GLU A 157 23.35 2.86 2.95
N HIS A 158 23.56 2.84 4.26
CA HIS A 158 22.49 2.92 5.27
C HIS A 158 22.63 4.18 6.11
N GLN A 159 21.49 4.69 6.58
CA GLN A 159 21.46 5.74 7.60
C GLN A 159 21.58 5.14 8.99
N VAL A 160 21.91 6.01 9.94
CA VAL A 160 21.88 5.69 11.37
C VAL A 160 20.57 4.98 11.72
N GLN A 161 20.69 3.78 12.28
CA GLN A 161 19.61 2.93 12.78
C GLN A 161 19.27 3.28 14.22
N PHE A 162 18.15 2.76 14.73
CA PHE A 162 17.65 3.16 16.06
C PHE A 162 18.62 2.70 17.15
N GLU A 163 19.09 1.48 16.98
CA GLU A 163 20.01 0.75 17.84
C GLU A 163 21.45 1.32 17.77
N GLU A 164 21.71 2.22 16.83
CA GLU A 164 23.00 2.92 16.69
C GLU A 164 23.04 4.24 17.47
N LEU A 165 21.91 4.66 18.05
CA LEU A 165 21.86 5.87 18.87
C LEU A 165 22.62 5.63 20.18
N PRO A 166 23.59 6.48 20.56
CA PRO A 166 24.46 6.22 21.71
C PRO A 166 23.70 6.02 23.03
N TRP A 167 22.63 6.78 23.27
CA TRP A 167 21.80 6.65 24.46
C TRP A 167 20.92 5.41 24.44
N VAL A 168 20.41 5.00 23.26
CA VAL A 168 19.65 3.74 23.10
C VAL A 168 20.54 2.56 23.46
N GLN A 169 21.79 2.53 22.97
CA GLN A 169 22.75 1.47 23.30
C GLN A 169 23.06 1.35 24.80
N GLN A 170 23.07 2.46 25.54
CA GLN A 170 23.27 2.39 26.99
C GLN A 170 22.01 1.90 27.71
N ILE A 171 20.85 2.36 27.27
CA ILE A 171 19.56 2.00 27.85
C ILE A 171 19.19 0.54 27.58
N ASP A 172 19.48 0.01 26.38
CA ASP A 172 19.22 -1.38 25.99
C ASP A 172 19.90 -2.40 26.91
N LYS A 173 20.99 -2.02 27.59
CA LYS A 173 21.67 -2.87 28.59
C LYS A 173 20.83 -3.16 29.83
N LEU A 174 19.79 -2.37 30.06
CA LEU A 174 18.87 -2.51 31.19
C LEU A 174 17.66 -3.40 30.87
N CYS A 175 17.54 -3.88 29.62
CA CYS A 175 16.44 -4.72 29.18
C CYS A 175 16.49 -6.10 29.86
N LEU A 176 15.35 -6.56 30.37
CA LEU A 176 15.20 -7.89 30.96
C LEU A 176 14.93 -8.92 29.86
N ILE A 177 15.45 -10.14 30.00
CA ILE A 177 15.17 -11.24 29.07
C ILE A 177 13.85 -11.89 29.49
N GLU A 178 12.83 -11.81 28.64
CA GLU A 178 11.52 -12.43 28.89
C GLU A 178 11.11 -13.31 27.69
N GLU A 179 10.80 -14.59 27.95
CA GLU A 179 10.39 -15.54 26.90
C GLU A 179 9.00 -15.21 26.31
N ASP A 180 8.08 -14.64 27.11
CA ASP A 180 6.71 -14.30 26.69
C ASP A 180 6.67 -13.19 25.61
N ASN A 181 7.70 -12.36 25.52
CA ASN A 181 7.75 -11.23 24.59
C ASN A 181 7.78 -11.71 23.12
N ALA A 182 8.47 -12.81 22.81
CA ALA A 182 8.57 -13.32 21.43
C ALA A 182 7.21 -13.76 20.87
N LYS A 183 6.32 -14.28 21.72
CA LYS A 183 4.97 -14.68 21.34
C LYS A 183 4.09 -13.47 21.06
N GLU A 184 4.07 -12.47 21.96
CA GLU A 184 3.33 -11.22 21.75
C GLU A 184 3.78 -10.50 20.47
N MET A 185 5.08 -10.54 20.15
CA MET A 185 5.63 -10.01 18.90
C MET A 185 5.13 -10.75 17.66
N THR A 186 5.02 -12.07 17.74
CA THR A 186 4.48 -12.89 16.64
C THR A 186 3.00 -12.60 16.42
N GLU A 187 2.22 -12.48 17.50
CA GLU A 187 0.80 -12.12 17.44
C GLU A 187 0.60 -10.72 16.85
N LEU A 188 1.39 -9.73 17.31
CA LEU A 188 1.35 -8.37 16.75
C LEU A 188 1.76 -8.35 15.26
N LEU A 189 2.81 -9.08 14.89
CA LEU A 189 3.24 -9.22 13.50
C LEU A 189 2.13 -9.81 12.63
N SER A 190 1.51 -10.90 13.08
CA SER A 190 0.39 -11.55 12.39
C SER A 190 -0.80 -10.61 12.26
N TYR A 191 -1.17 -9.93 13.35
CA TYR A 191 -2.27 -8.96 13.38
C TYR A 191 -2.07 -7.83 12.35
N ILE A 192 -0.90 -7.20 12.32
CA ILE A 192 -0.60 -6.10 11.38
C ILE A 192 -0.63 -6.59 9.93
N CYS A 193 -0.04 -7.76 9.65
CA CYS A 193 -0.05 -8.37 8.32
C CYS A 193 -1.50 -8.66 7.85
N THR A 194 -2.30 -9.29 8.71
CA THR A 194 -3.70 -9.57 8.44
C THR A 194 -4.49 -8.29 8.21
N LEU A 195 -4.29 -7.26 9.02
CA LEU A 195 -4.96 -5.97 8.87
C LEU A 195 -4.68 -5.34 7.49
N VAL A 196 -3.42 -5.34 7.08
CA VAL A 196 -2.99 -4.76 5.80
C VAL A 196 -3.58 -5.53 4.62
N ILE A 197 -3.50 -6.86 4.66
CA ILE A 197 -4.01 -7.72 3.59
C ILE A 197 -5.54 -7.67 3.53
N ARG A 198 -6.21 -7.70 4.69
CA ARG A 198 -7.67 -7.55 4.81
C ARG A 198 -8.13 -6.26 4.19
N HIS A 199 -7.56 -5.11 4.54
CA HIS A 199 -8.13 -3.83 4.11
C HIS A 199 -7.55 -3.29 2.80
N PHE A 200 -6.30 -3.62 2.49
CA PHE A 200 -5.55 -3.10 1.35
C PHE A 200 -4.96 -4.20 0.45
N PRO A 201 -5.73 -5.23 0.03
CA PRO A 201 -5.19 -6.39 -0.72
C PRO A 201 -4.65 -6.06 -2.12
N HIS A 202 -4.73 -4.81 -2.55
CA HIS A 202 -4.30 -4.34 -3.87
C HIS A 202 -3.05 -3.45 -3.77
N PHE A 203 -2.58 -3.16 -2.56
CA PHE A 203 -1.42 -2.33 -2.31
C PHE A 203 -0.23 -3.18 -1.87
N ILE A 204 0.93 -2.88 -2.45
CA ILE A 204 2.20 -3.37 -1.93
C ILE A 204 2.39 -2.87 -0.49
N ILE A 205 3.04 -3.67 0.35
CA ILE A 205 3.37 -3.25 1.72
C ILE A 205 4.44 -2.16 1.63
N PRO A 206 4.19 -0.92 2.11
CA PRO A 206 5.14 0.17 1.99
C PRO A 206 6.42 -0.08 2.77
N ASN A 207 7.56 0.45 2.31
CA ASN A 207 8.85 0.28 2.98
C ASN A 207 8.86 0.68 4.46
N LYS A 208 8.12 1.73 4.86
CA LYS A 208 7.99 2.12 6.27
C LYS A 208 7.34 1.02 7.11
N LEU A 209 6.31 0.37 6.56
CA LEU A 209 5.65 -0.73 7.22
C LEU A 209 6.55 -1.98 7.23
N LEU A 210 7.22 -2.29 6.11
CA LEU A 210 8.19 -3.39 6.04
C LEU A 210 9.30 -3.27 7.09
N GLN A 211 9.76 -2.06 7.41
CA GLN A 211 10.75 -1.84 8.48
C GLN A 211 10.23 -2.27 9.85
N GLU A 212 8.97 -1.95 10.18
CA GLU A 212 8.34 -2.40 11.43
C GLU A 212 8.13 -3.92 11.43
N LEU A 213 7.62 -4.48 10.33
CA LEU A 213 7.41 -5.94 10.20
C LEU A 213 8.73 -6.71 10.29
N GLN A 214 9.80 -6.20 9.70
CA GLN A 214 11.14 -6.81 9.80
C GLN A 214 11.65 -6.76 11.24
N LYS A 215 11.45 -5.64 11.95
CA LYS A 215 11.85 -5.53 13.36
C LYS A 215 11.09 -6.53 14.23
N LEU A 216 9.77 -6.58 14.10
CA LEU A 216 8.92 -7.56 14.81
C LEU A 216 9.33 -9.00 14.49
N SER A 217 9.60 -9.29 13.21
CA SER A 217 9.97 -10.63 12.76
C SER A 217 11.33 -11.10 13.30
N VAL A 218 12.30 -10.20 13.44
CA VAL A 218 13.60 -10.54 14.06
C VAL A 218 13.43 -10.74 15.56
N GLN A 219 12.69 -9.86 16.24
CA GLN A 219 12.47 -9.95 17.69
C GLN A 219 11.62 -11.15 18.09
N SER A 220 10.72 -11.60 17.23
CA SER A 220 9.93 -12.81 17.46
C SER A 220 10.69 -14.11 17.13
N GLY A 221 11.92 -14.04 16.60
CA GLY A 221 12.68 -15.21 16.17
C GLY A 221 12.22 -15.85 14.86
N VAL A 222 11.10 -15.38 14.29
CA VAL A 222 10.51 -15.91 13.04
C VAL A 222 11.40 -15.63 11.82
N ASN A 223 12.11 -14.50 11.79
CA ASN A 223 13.13 -14.15 10.81
C ASN A 223 12.69 -14.28 9.32
N ILE A 224 11.56 -13.65 8.99
CA ILE A 224 11.05 -13.55 7.61
C ILE A 224 11.99 -12.63 6.79
N PRO A 225 12.52 -13.09 5.64
CA PRO A 225 13.43 -12.29 4.82
C PRO A 225 12.65 -11.34 3.90
N LEU A 226 12.07 -10.27 4.45
CA LEU A 226 11.18 -9.35 3.74
C LEU A 226 11.91 -8.37 2.83
N VAL A 227 11.74 -8.44 1.52
CA VAL A 227 12.40 -7.52 0.55
C VAL A 227 11.70 -6.18 0.40
N GLU A 228 12.47 -5.12 0.15
CA GLU A 228 11.98 -3.74 0.03
C GLU A 228 11.48 -3.43 -1.38
N GLU A 229 10.56 -2.46 -1.47
CA GLU A 229 10.18 -1.83 -2.73
C GLU A 229 11.30 -0.88 -3.20
N LEU A 230 11.93 -1.21 -4.34
CA LEU A 230 12.99 -0.40 -4.91
C LEU A 230 12.44 0.73 -5.78
N ALA A 231 13.15 1.87 -5.78
CA ALA A 231 12.82 3.01 -6.62
C ALA A 231 13.68 3.02 -7.90
N ALA A 232 13.01 3.10 -9.05
CA ALA A 232 13.63 2.89 -10.37
C ALA A 232 14.64 3.97 -10.76
N ASP A 233 14.50 5.19 -10.23
CA ASP A 233 15.38 6.34 -10.44
C ASP A 233 16.72 6.23 -9.70
N ILE A 234 16.83 5.33 -8.72
CA ILE A 234 18.05 5.12 -7.93
C ILE A 234 18.55 3.67 -7.99
N PHE A 235 17.86 2.82 -8.74
CA PHE A 235 18.23 1.42 -8.91
C PHE A 235 19.48 1.30 -9.78
N MET A 236 20.47 0.58 -9.26
CA MET A 236 21.79 0.43 -9.88
C MET A 236 21.92 -0.84 -10.74
N GLY A 237 20.81 -1.47 -11.11
CA GLY A 237 20.82 -2.68 -11.95
C GLY A 237 21.16 -3.98 -11.22
N THR A 238 21.32 -3.96 -9.89
CA THR A 238 21.68 -5.14 -9.10
C THR A 238 20.79 -5.29 -7.86
N PHE A 239 20.51 -6.53 -7.49
CA PHE A 239 19.80 -6.90 -6.26
C PHE A 239 20.76 -7.49 -5.23
N SER A 240 20.47 -7.25 -3.95
CA SER A 240 21.13 -7.93 -2.85
C SER A 240 20.73 -9.42 -2.81
N SER A 241 21.56 -10.25 -2.19
CA SER A 241 21.32 -11.69 -2.02
C SER A 241 20.02 -12.02 -1.28
N LYS A 242 19.49 -11.06 -0.51
CA LYS A 242 18.18 -11.11 0.13
C LYS A 242 17.05 -11.37 -0.88
N PHE A 243 17.10 -10.75 -2.06
CA PHE A 243 16.10 -10.96 -3.10
C PHE A 243 16.12 -12.38 -3.67
N LEU A 244 17.32 -12.94 -3.88
CA LEU A 244 17.45 -14.35 -4.26
C LEU A 244 16.90 -15.26 -3.16
N GLY A 245 17.25 -15.01 -1.90
CA GLY A 245 16.76 -15.81 -0.77
C GLY A 245 15.23 -15.79 -0.65
N ALA A 246 14.61 -14.62 -0.84
CA ALA A 246 13.16 -14.48 -0.90
C ALA A 246 12.57 -15.25 -2.09
N ALA A 247 13.12 -15.09 -3.30
CA ALA A 247 12.64 -15.77 -4.50
C ALA A 247 12.76 -17.31 -4.39
N GLN A 248 13.83 -17.83 -3.77
CA GLN A 248 14.00 -19.26 -3.53
C GLN A 248 12.96 -19.82 -2.54
N LYS A 249 12.59 -19.06 -1.51
CA LYS A 249 11.51 -19.45 -0.60
C LYS A 249 10.15 -19.38 -1.31
N THR A 250 9.88 -18.32 -2.07
CA THR A 250 8.68 -18.20 -2.92
C THR A 250 8.57 -19.36 -3.90
N ALA A 251 9.68 -19.78 -4.50
CA ALA A 251 9.72 -20.91 -5.43
C ALA A 251 9.20 -22.20 -4.78
N LYS A 252 9.63 -22.51 -3.55
CA LYS A 252 9.15 -23.68 -2.81
C LYS A 252 7.65 -23.65 -2.54
N ILE A 253 7.09 -22.46 -2.31
CA ILE A 253 5.69 -22.26 -1.95
C ILE A 253 4.78 -22.30 -3.19
N LEU A 254 5.23 -21.73 -4.32
CA LEU A 254 4.36 -21.48 -5.48
C LEU A 254 4.65 -22.34 -6.71
N LYS A 255 5.61 -23.27 -6.62
CA LYS A 255 5.86 -24.25 -7.67
C LYS A 255 4.63 -25.14 -7.88
N GLY A 256 4.26 -25.33 -9.15
CA GLY A 256 3.07 -26.05 -9.59
C GLY A 256 1.77 -25.27 -9.48
N THR A 257 1.79 -24.00 -9.03
CA THR A 257 0.56 -23.22 -8.82
C THR A 257 0.14 -22.42 -10.06
N LEU A 258 -1.08 -21.85 -9.99
CA LEU A 258 -1.56 -20.86 -10.95
C LEU A 258 -0.57 -19.69 -11.12
N TYR A 259 0.14 -19.28 -10.07
CA TYR A 259 1.08 -18.16 -10.12
C TYR A 259 2.26 -18.45 -11.03
N GLU A 260 2.85 -19.64 -10.90
CA GLU A 260 3.97 -20.10 -11.74
C GLU A 260 3.55 -20.12 -13.21
N THR A 261 2.38 -20.71 -13.47
CA THR A 261 1.83 -20.87 -14.82
C THR A 261 1.49 -19.51 -15.45
N TYR A 262 0.81 -18.64 -14.70
CA TYR A 262 0.38 -17.32 -15.18
C TYR A 262 1.56 -16.45 -15.61
N TYR A 263 2.64 -16.43 -14.81
CA TYR A 263 3.80 -15.60 -15.08
C TYR A 263 4.87 -16.30 -15.93
N GLY A 264 4.67 -17.56 -16.32
CA GLY A 264 5.66 -18.36 -17.05
C GLY A 264 7.01 -18.37 -16.32
N ILE A 265 6.99 -18.71 -15.04
CA ILE A 265 8.19 -18.79 -14.20
C ILE A 265 8.65 -20.26 -14.17
N ASP A 266 9.95 -20.51 -14.22
CA ASP A 266 10.51 -21.82 -13.87
C ASP A 266 11.05 -21.74 -12.44
N PHE A 267 10.23 -22.10 -11.45
CA PHE A 267 10.67 -22.07 -10.06
C PHE A 267 11.75 -23.12 -9.78
N SER A 268 11.82 -24.20 -10.56
CA SER A 268 12.86 -25.23 -10.44
C SER A 268 14.24 -24.72 -10.83
N GLU A 269 14.33 -23.75 -11.74
CA GLU A 269 15.58 -23.06 -12.09
C GLU A 269 16.07 -22.20 -10.91
N ILE A 270 15.17 -21.41 -10.32
CA ILE A 270 15.50 -20.46 -9.24
C ILE A 270 16.01 -21.17 -7.98
N GLU A 271 15.42 -22.32 -7.65
CA GLU A 271 15.87 -23.18 -6.53
C GLU A 271 17.34 -23.60 -6.65
N LYS A 272 17.87 -23.70 -7.88
CA LYS A 272 19.24 -24.17 -8.16
C LYS A 272 20.29 -23.07 -8.14
N PHE A 273 19.88 -21.79 -8.11
CA PHE A 273 20.82 -20.67 -8.10
C PHE A 273 21.71 -20.70 -6.87
N LYS A 274 23.00 -20.49 -7.08
CA LYS A 274 23.99 -20.48 -5.99
C LYS A 274 23.79 -19.23 -5.15
N LYS A 275 23.77 -19.41 -3.83
CA LYS A 275 23.87 -18.26 -2.93
C LYS A 275 25.28 -17.67 -3.06
N PRO A 276 25.42 -16.34 -3.19
CA PRO A 276 26.74 -15.73 -3.27
C PRO A 276 27.54 -16.05 -2.01
N THR A 277 28.82 -16.37 -2.18
CA THR A 277 29.78 -16.47 -1.07
C THR A 277 29.88 -15.12 -0.36
N LEU A 278 29.91 -15.16 0.98
CA LEU A 278 30.04 -13.96 1.81
C LEU A 278 31.31 -13.21 1.42
N SER A 279 31.18 -11.98 0.91
CA SER A 279 32.32 -11.08 0.76
C SER A 279 32.67 -10.44 2.11
N SER A 280 33.96 -10.23 2.38
CA SER A 280 34.42 -9.48 3.57
C SER A 280 34.22 -7.97 3.43
N TYR A 281 33.92 -7.48 2.22
CA TYR A 281 33.73 -6.06 1.91
C TYR A 281 32.59 -5.89 0.90
N GLY A 282 31.52 -5.20 1.32
CA GLY A 282 30.40 -4.81 0.46
C GLY A 282 29.12 -5.67 0.63
N VAL A 283 28.05 -5.26 -0.04
CA VAL A 283 26.77 -5.99 -0.01
C VAL A 283 26.83 -7.19 -0.95
N ASN A 284 26.53 -8.37 -0.43
CA ASN A 284 26.45 -9.59 -1.24
C ASN A 284 25.30 -9.47 -2.26
N THR A 285 25.62 -9.55 -3.55
CA THR A 285 24.66 -9.51 -4.67
C THR A 285 24.59 -10.87 -5.38
N SER A 286 23.50 -11.13 -6.13
CA SER A 286 23.38 -12.36 -6.94
C SER A 286 23.36 -12.03 -8.44
N VAL A 287 24.38 -12.51 -9.15
CA VAL A 287 24.52 -12.33 -10.60
C VAL A 287 23.44 -13.09 -11.35
N GLU A 288 23.12 -14.31 -10.94
CA GLU A 288 22.11 -15.17 -11.56
C GLU A 288 20.72 -14.56 -11.43
N PHE A 289 20.37 -14.06 -10.23
CA PHE A 289 19.08 -13.40 -10.01
C PHE A 289 18.95 -12.11 -10.83
N ASN A 290 20.02 -11.31 -10.90
CA ASN A 290 20.06 -10.13 -11.76
C ASN A 290 19.81 -10.52 -13.23
N HIS A 291 20.53 -11.52 -13.74
CA HIS A 291 20.42 -11.96 -15.12
C HIS A 291 18.99 -12.44 -15.44
N LEU A 292 18.38 -13.23 -14.56
CA LEU A 292 17.00 -13.67 -14.71
C LEU A 292 16.02 -12.50 -14.78
N CYS A 293 16.15 -11.50 -13.89
CA CYS A 293 15.27 -10.32 -13.92
C CYS A 293 15.44 -9.52 -15.23
N HIS A 294 16.67 -9.37 -15.73
CA HIS A 294 16.94 -8.68 -17.00
C HIS A 294 16.36 -9.43 -18.20
N LYS A 295 16.56 -10.75 -18.25
CA LYS A 295 16.02 -11.63 -19.30
C LYS A 295 14.50 -11.54 -19.33
N ARG A 296 13.84 -11.62 -18.17
CA ARG A 296 12.38 -11.50 -18.06
C ARG A 296 11.84 -10.10 -18.35
N ALA A 297 12.66 -9.06 -18.19
CA ALA A 297 12.30 -7.69 -18.56
C ALA A 297 12.35 -7.45 -20.08
N ASN A 298 12.79 -8.45 -20.88
CA ASN A 298 12.95 -8.41 -22.33
C ASN A 298 13.77 -7.20 -22.80
N LEU A 299 14.86 -6.89 -22.09
CA LEU A 299 15.80 -5.84 -22.47
C LEU A 299 16.84 -6.41 -23.42
N SER A 300 16.95 -5.83 -24.62
CA SER A 300 17.96 -6.24 -25.60
C SER A 300 19.37 -5.81 -25.18
N SER A 301 20.40 -6.46 -25.75
CA SER A 301 21.81 -6.14 -25.48
C SER A 301 22.18 -4.66 -25.69
N ASP A 302 21.46 -3.99 -26.61
CA ASP A 302 21.68 -2.59 -27.02
C ASP A 302 20.86 -1.59 -26.18
N GLU A 303 19.88 -2.05 -25.39
CA GLU A 303 19.06 -1.24 -24.46
C GLU A 303 19.69 -1.08 -23.06
N LYS A 304 20.98 -1.44 -22.91
CA LYS A 304 21.74 -1.36 -21.66
C LYS A 304 22.07 0.06 -21.20
N LEU A 305 21.64 1.09 -21.94
CA LEU A 305 21.73 2.48 -21.48
C LEU A 305 20.82 2.69 -20.27
N TRP A 306 21.33 3.37 -19.24
CA TRP A 306 20.59 3.64 -18.01
C TRP A 306 19.27 4.37 -18.31
N SER A 307 18.16 3.76 -17.92
CA SER A 307 16.81 4.30 -18.12
C SER A 307 15.91 3.92 -16.96
N VAL A 308 15.25 4.92 -16.37
CA VAL A 308 14.26 4.73 -15.28
C VAL A 308 13.15 3.76 -15.71
N SER A 309 12.78 3.76 -16.98
CA SER A 309 11.78 2.83 -17.52
C SER A 309 12.29 1.38 -17.54
N ASN A 310 13.54 1.16 -17.94
CA ASN A 310 14.17 -0.16 -17.97
C ASN A 310 14.37 -0.69 -16.55
N ASN A 311 14.84 0.15 -15.63
CA ASN A 311 14.92 -0.16 -14.21
C ASN A 311 13.56 -0.54 -13.64
N GLY A 312 12.50 0.18 -13.99
CA GLY A 312 11.13 -0.15 -13.58
C GLY A 312 10.69 -1.53 -14.04
N LYS A 313 11.02 -1.93 -15.29
CA LYS A 313 10.73 -3.28 -15.80
C LYS A 313 11.51 -4.36 -15.04
N ILE A 314 12.80 -4.15 -14.76
CA ILE A 314 13.63 -5.11 -14.02
C ILE A 314 13.12 -5.28 -12.59
N ILE A 315 12.80 -4.17 -11.91
CA ILE A 315 12.23 -4.19 -10.55
C ILE A 315 10.89 -4.92 -10.53
N GLU A 316 10.02 -4.70 -11.53
CA GLU A 316 8.74 -5.42 -11.64
C GLU A 316 8.95 -6.94 -11.70
N GLN A 317 9.96 -7.42 -12.43
CA GLN A 317 10.29 -8.85 -12.47
C GLN A 317 10.74 -9.39 -11.11
N ALA A 318 11.59 -8.65 -10.39
CA ALA A 318 11.97 -9.05 -9.03
C ALA A 318 10.75 -9.10 -8.08
N GLN A 319 9.80 -8.16 -8.21
CA GLN A 319 8.55 -8.19 -7.43
C GLN A 319 7.66 -9.38 -7.79
N ILE A 320 7.59 -9.77 -9.06
CA ILE A 320 6.88 -10.98 -9.50
C ILE A 320 7.53 -12.22 -8.90
N LEU A 321 8.85 -12.38 -9.01
CA LEU A 321 9.58 -13.57 -8.54
C LEU A 321 9.59 -13.74 -7.02
N THR A 322 9.45 -12.65 -6.27
CA THR A 322 9.43 -12.67 -4.80
C THR A 322 8.02 -12.58 -4.22
N THR A 323 6.99 -12.53 -5.08
CA THR A 323 5.60 -12.09 -4.75
C THR A 323 5.51 -10.81 -3.94
N HIS A 324 6.61 -10.05 -3.92
CA HIS A 324 6.88 -8.98 -2.99
C HIS A 324 6.41 -9.31 -1.56
N ASN A 325 6.95 -10.40 -1.02
CA ASN A 325 6.78 -10.92 0.34
C ASN A 325 5.48 -11.66 0.64
N LEU A 326 4.46 -11.63 -0.22
CA LEU A 326 3.17 -12.27 0.10
C LEU A 326 3.31 -13.77 0.38
N ALA A 327 4.05 -14.50 -0.45
CA ALA A 327 4.27 -15.94 -0.23
C ALA A 327 4.94 -16.20 1.13
N LEU A 328 5.96 -15.41 1.46
CA LEU A 328 6.69 -15.54 2.73
C LEU A 328 5.79 -15.25 3.93
N LEU A 329 4.94 -14.23 3.83
CA LEU A 329 4.02 -13.85 4.90
C LEU A 329 2.96 -14.92 5.13
N PHE A 330 2.33 -15.44 4.07
CA PHE A 330 1.30 -16.48 4.17
C PHE A 330 1.86 -17.83 4.64
N GLU A 331 3.07 -18.17 4.23
CA GLU A 331 3.73 -19.41 4.69
C GLU A 331 4.10 -19.35 6.18
N THR A 332 4.48 -18.17 6.67
CA THR A 332 5.08 -18.06 8.01
C THR A 332 4.09 -17.62 9.09
N LEU A 333 2.98 -16.99 8.70
CA LEU A 333 1.99 -16.43 9.62
C LEU A 333 0.60 -17.00 9.29
N PRO A 334 -0.27 -17.21 10.28
CA PRO A 334 -1.63 -17.74 10.09
C PRO A 334 -2.59 -16.68 9.52
N ILE A 335 -2.19 -16.00 8.43
CA ILE A 335 -2.96 -14.92 7.80
C ILE A 335 -4.23 -15.46 7.17
N GLU A 336 -4.16 -16.60 6.48
CA GLU A 336 -5.32 -17.23 5.85
C GLU A 336 -6.37 -17.61 6.91
N GLU A 337 -5.94 -18.26 8.00
CA GLU A 337 -6.80 -18.62 9.13
C GLU A 337 -7.48 -17.38 9.75
N HIS A 338 -6.73 -16.29 9.94
CA HIS A 338 -7.28 -15.06 10.49
C HIS A 338 -8.22 -14.30 9.54
N LEU A 339 -8.12 -14.53 8.22
CA LEU A 339 -9.02 -13.96 7.22
C LEU A 339 -10.30 -14.77 7.05
N ASP A 340 -10.24 -16.09 7.27
CA ASP A 340 -11.37 -17.01 7.18
C ASP A 340 -12.14 -16.81 5.85
N ALA A 341 -13.47 -16.75 5.87
CA ALA A 341 -14.31 -16.55 4.69
C ALA A 341 -14.04 -15.21 3.93
N GLU A 342 -13.29 -14.27 4.50
CA GLU A 342 -12.89 -13.06 3.78
C GLU A 342 -11.76 -13.30 2.79
N PHE A 343 -10.97 -14.36 2.95
CA PHE A 343 -9.84 -14.67 2.08
C PHE A 343 -10.29 -14.81 0.61
N GLU A 344 -11.35 -15.56 0.35
CA GLU A 344 -11.92 -15.74 -1.00
C GLU A 344 -12.43 -14.43 -1.62
N ARG A 345 -12.66 -13.39 -0.81
CA ARG A 345 -13.10 -12.07 -1.27
C ARG A 345 -11.93 -11.19 -1.71
N LEU A 346 -10.68 -11.50 -1.34
CA LEU A 346 -9.53 -10.67 -1.66
C LEU A 346 -9.31 -10.51 -3.18
N PRO A 347 -9.32 -11.57 -4.02
CA PRO A 347 -9.20 -11.39 -5.47
C PRO A 347 -10.29 -10.49 -6.06
N ARG A 348 -11.54 -10.66 -5.59
CA ARG A 348 -12.68 -9.83 -6.02
C ARG A 348 -12.47 -8.37 -5.65
N ARG A 349 -11.92 -8.08 -4.47
CA ARG A 349 -11.59 -6.72 -4.03
C ARG A 349 -10.47 -6.10 -4.87
N CYS A 350 -9.43 -6.86 -5.20
CA CYS A 350 -8.38 -6.42 -6.11
C CYS A 350 -8.95 -6.06 -7.48
N PHE A 351 -9.76 -6.93 -8.07
CA PHE A 351 -10.36 -6.70 -9.39
C PHE A 351 -11.31 -5.50 -9.40
N LYS A 352 -12.19 -5.36 -8.40
CA LYS A 352 -13.04 -4.17 -8.24
C LYS A 352 -12.22 -2.89 -8.19
N TRP A 353 -11.09 -2.92 -7.47
CA TRP A 353 -10.18 -1.78 -7.39
C TRP A 353 -9.50 -1.49 -8.74
N ILE A 354 -9.02 -2.53 -9.45
CA ILE A 354 -8.44 -2.44 -10.80
C ILE A 354 -9.43 -1.79 -11.77
N CYS A 355 -10.68 -2.25 -11.80
CA CYS A 355 -11.73 -1.66 -12.64
C CYS A 355 -11.99 -0.19 -12.29
N ARG A 356 -12.10 0.14 -10.99
CA ARG A 356 -12.34 1.52 -10.55
C ARG A 356 -11.20 2.46 -10.96
N LYS A 357 -9.95 2.01 -10.83
CA LYS A 357 -8.77 2.81 -11.18
C LYS A 357 -8.52 2.86 -12.68
N GLY A 358 -8.71 1.74 -13.37
CA GLY A 358 -8.53 1.62 -14.81
C GLY A 358 -9.51 2.47 -15.63
N LYS A 359 -10.65 2.88 -15.07
CA LYS A 359 -11.61 3.81 -15.69
C LYS A 359 -11.13 5.28 -15.71
N ILE A 360 -10.19 5.65 -14.84
CA ILE A 360 -9.78 7.04 -14.70
C ILE A 360 -8.67 7.33 -15.71
N LYS A 361 -8.95 8.20 -16.69
CA LYS A 361 -7.93 8.69 -17.61
C LYS A 361 -6.99 9.65 -16.86
N PRO A 362 -5.66 9.39 -16.79
CA PRO A 362 -4.75 10.24 -16.05
C PRO A 362 -4.54 11.57 -16.77
N ASN A 363 -4.55 12.66 -16.01
CA ASN A 363 -4.45 14.02 -16.56
C ASN A 363 -3.00 14.46 -16.84
N ASN A 364 -2.01 13.69 -16.38
CA ASN A 364 -0.58 13.95 -16.61
C ASN A 364 0.25 12.66 -16.58
N TRP A 365 1.49 12.75 -17.07
CA TRP A 365 2.39 11.61 -17.21
C TRP A 365 2.80 10.99 -15.87
N LYS A 366 3.10 11.81 -14.84
CA LYS A 366 3.49 11.31 -13.50
C LYS A 366 2.39 10.45 -12.88
N ARG A 367 1.14 10.91 -12.98
CA ARG A 367 -0.04 10.17 -12.53
C ARG A 367 -0.26 8.91 -13.35
N LYS A 368 -0.07 8.97 -14.67
CA LYS A 368 -0.14 7.78 -15.55
C LYS A 368 0.84 6.69 -15.10
N LEU A 369 2.09 7.03 -14.78
CA LEU A 369 3.09 6.08 -14.29
C LEU A 369 2.69 5.51 -12.92
N LYS A 370 2.29 6.36 -11.98
CA LYS A 370 1.81 5.92 -10.66
C LYS A 370 0.60 4.98 -10.77
N ASP A 371 -0.36 5.31 -11.63
CA ASP A 371 -1.55 4.48 -11.84
C ASP A 371 -1.18 3.13 -12.50
N ARG A 372 -0.27 3.11 -13.49
CA ARG A 372 0.25 1.85 -14.07
C ARG A 372 0.92 0.98 -13.01
N LYS A 373 1.78 1.57 -12.19
CA LYS A 373 2.47 0.88 -11.09
C LYS A 373 1.48 0.25 -10.11
N ASN A 374 0.51 1.02 -9.64
CA ASN A 374 -0.46 0.50 -8.68
C ASN A 374 -1.41 -0.55 -9.30
N LEU A 375 -1.71 -0.45 -10.59
CA LEU A 375 -2.48 -1.49 -11.32
C LEU A 375 -1.68 -2.80 -11.41
N ALA A 376 -0.37 -2.73 -11.68
CA ALA A 376 0.53 -3.88 -11.66
C ALA A 376 0.52 -4.56 -10.28
N TYR A 377 0.60 -3.77 -9.21
CA TYR A 377 0.56 -4.31 -7.83
C TYR A 377 -0.76 -5.02 -7.55
N ALA A 378 -1.88 -4.35 -7.82
CA ALA A 378 -3.20 -4.92 -7.58
C ALA A 378 -3.43 -6.21 -8.37
N TRP A 379 -2.96 -6.25 -9.62
CA TRP A 379 -3.09 -7.44 -10.46
C TRP A 379 -2.23 -8.58 -9.93
N ARG A 380 -0.95 -8.34 -9.63
CA ARG A 380 -0.05 -9.36 -9.08
C ARG A 380 -0.56 -9.96 -7.78
N GLN A 381 -1.07 -9.13 -6.87
CA GLN A 381 -1.66 -9.62 -5.62
C GLN A 381 -2.92 -10.44 -5.87
N MET A 382 -3.77 -10.02 -6.82
CA MET A 382 -4.92 -10.83 -7.24
C MET A 382 -4.49 -12.21 -7.73
N ILE A 383 -3.48 -12.31 -8.61
CA ILE A 383 -2.98 -13.61 -9.10
C ILE A 383 -2.44 -14.44 -7.94
N PHE A 384 -1.69 -13.85 -7.01
CA PHE A 384 -1.21 -14.55 -5.82
C PHE A 384 -2.36 -15.15 -5.01
N TYR A 385 -3.38 -14.35 -4.64
CA TYR A 385 -4.51 -14.86 -3.87
C TYR A 385 -5.29 -15.94 -4.64
N LEU A 386 -5.48 -15.79 -5.95
CA LEU A 386 -6.13 -16.81 -6.79
C LEU A 386 -5.35 -18.13 -6.80
N SER A 387 -4.02 -18.07 -6.62
CA SER A 387 -3.16 -19.26 -6.63
C SER A 387 -3.22 -20.08 -5.35
N LEU A 388 -3.82 -19.52 -4.30
CA LEU A 388 -4.05 -20.16 -3.01
C LEU A 388 -5.51 -20.64 -2.84
N LEU A 389 -6.41 -20.29 -3.78
CA LEU A 389 -7.80 -20.72 -3.70
C LEU A 389 -7.95 -22.20 -4.03
N THR A 390 -8.97 -22.82 -3.42
CA THR A 390 -9.48 -24.12 -3.85
C THR A 390 -10.06 -24.04 -5.26
N SER A 391 -10.17 -25.19 -5.93
CA SER A 391 -10.76 -25.27 -7.28
C SER A 391 -12.19 -24.72 -7.33
N GLU A 392 -13.01 -25.00 -6.31
CA GLU A 392 -14.39 -24.52 -6.20
C GLU A 392 -14.47 -22.99 -6.04
N ALA A 393 -13.65 -22.42 -5.13
CA ALA A 393 -13.57 -20.97 -4.97
C ALA A 393 -13.06 -20.28 -6.25
N LEU A 394 -12.16 -20.94 -6.99
CA LEU A 394 -11.68 -20.46 -8.28
C LEU A 394 -12.77 -20.49 -9.37
N ASP A 395 -13.64 -21.50 -9.41
CA ASP A 395 -14.83 -21.51 -10.28
C ASP A 395 -15.78 -20.35 -9.94
N SER A 396 -16.12 -20.20 -8.65
CA SER A 396 -16.96 -19.09 -8.16
C SER A 396 -16.36 -17.71 -8.50
N PHE A 397 -15.04 -17.60 -8.53
CA PHE A 397 -14.36 -16.39 -8.98
C PHE A 397 -14.47 -16.19 -10.49
N VAL A 398 -14.27 -17.23 -11.29
CA VAL A 398 -14.33 -17.18 -12.77
C VAL A 398 -15.72 -16.74 -13.25
N ASP A 399 -16.79 -17.28 -12.67
CA ASP A 399 -18.15 -16.89 -13.03
C ASP A 399 -18.40 -15.42 -12.67
N TRP A 400 -18.02 -15.04 -11.46
CA TRP A 400 -18.15 -13.67 -10.99
C TRP A 400 -17.35 -12.65 -11.83
N ILE A 401 -16.10 -12.97 -12.19
CA ILE A 401 -15.22 -12.02 -12.90
C ILE A 401 -15.68 -11.81 -14.35
N LYS A 402 -16.22 -12.85 -15.01
CA LYS A 402 -16.83 -12.73 -16.35
C LYS A 402 -18.00 -11.75 -16.32
N ASP A 403 -18.94 -11.94 -15.41
CA ASP A 403 -20.09 -11.05 -15.22
C ASP A 403 -19.66 -9.63 -14.88
N TYR A 404 -18.67 -9.49 -14.00
CA TYR A 404 -18.17 -8.18 -13.60
C TYR A 404 -17.45 -7.47 -14.75
N PHE A 405 -16.67 -8.19 -15.57
CA PHE A 405 -15.94 -7.65 -16.72
C PHE A 405 -16.89 -7.17 -17.83
N ILE A 406 -17.95 -7.92 -18.13
CA ILE A 406 -18.97 -7.54 -19.13
C ILE A 406 -19.63 -6.20 -18.77
N LYS A 407 -19.80 -5.91 -17.48
CA LYS A 407 -20.38 -4.64 -16.99
C LYS A 407 -19.42 -3.44 -17.08
N GLN A 408 -18.16 -3.64 -17.46
CA GLN A 408 -17.20 -2.53 -17.60
C GLN A 408 -17.37 -1.78 -18.93
N GLY A 409 -17.01 -0.49 -18.93
CA GLY A 409 -17.06 0.34 -20.14
C GLY A 409 -15.99 -0.03 -21.17
N PRO A 410 -16.17 0.38 -22.44
CA PRO A 410 -15.32 -0.02 -23.56
C PRO A 410 -13.83 0.29 -23.32
N TYR A 411 -13.51 1.48 -22.82
CA TYR A 411 -12.13 1.87 -22.52
C TYR A 411 -11.38 0.88 -21.61
N PHE A 412 -12.06 0.34 -20.59
CA PHE A 412 -11.43 -0.64 -19.69
C PHE A 412 -11.26 -1.99 -20.39
N LYS A 413 -12.27 -2.43 -21.15
CA LYS A 413 -12.24 -3.68 -21.90
C LYS A 413 -11.14 -3.68 -22.96
N ASP A 414 -10.98 -2.58 -23.69
CA ASP A 414 -9.92 -2.45 -24.71
C ASP A 414 -8.53 -2.53 -24.06
N LYS A 415 -8.37 -1.93 -22.88
CA LYS A 415 -7.09 -1.88 -22.17
C LYS A 415 -6.72 -3.21 -21.51
N PHE A 416 -7.69 -3.93 -20.96
CA PHE A 416 -7.46 -5.12 -20.12
C PHE A 416 -7.97 -6.42 -20.73
N GLY A 417 -8.59 -6.40 -21.91
CA GLY A 417 -9.21 -7.57 -22.53
C GLY A 417 -8.24 -8.72 -22.75
N GLN A 418 -7.06 -8.44 -23.31
CA GLN A 418 -6.02 -9.44 -23.53
C GLN A 418 -5.53 -10.07 -22.22
N PHE A 419 -5.35 -9.25 -21.18
CA PHE A 419 -4.93 -9.73 -19.85
C PHE A 419 -6.00 -10.54 -19.13
N PHE A 420 -7.27 -10.16 -19.33
CA PHE A 420 -8.43 -10.87 -18.82
C PHE A 420 -8.55 -12.26 -19.47
N LEU A 421 -8.40 -12.35 -20.80
CA LEU A 421 -8.39 -13.62 -21.52
C LEU A 421 -7.21 -14.50 -21.07
N GLY A 422 -6.01 -13.93 -20.96
CA GLY A 422 -4.83 -14.66 -20.48
C GLY A 422 -5.01 -15.25 -19.07
N LEU A 423 -5.71 -14.53 -18.18
CA LEU A 423 -6.09 -15.05 -16.85
C LEU A 423 -7.03 -16.25 -16.96
N LEU A 424 -8.09 -16.15 -17.76
CA LEU A 424 -9.05 -17.24 -17.92
C LEU A 424 -8.40 -18.48 -18.55
N ASP A 425 -7.55 -18.30 -19.57
CA ASP A 425 -6.81 -19.38 -20.21
C ASP A 425 -5.90 -20.09 -19.21
N THR A 426 -5.16 -19.34 -18.40
CA THR A 426 -4.26 -19.91 -17.40
C THR A 426 -5.02 -20.71 -16.34
N ILE A 427 -6.14 -20.17 -15.84
CA ILE A 427 -6.99 -20.88 -14.88
C ILE A 427 -7.50 -22.20 -15.49
N GLN A 428 -7.95 -22.17 -16.75
CA GLN A 428 -8.42 -23.36 -17.43
C GLN A 428 -7.32 -24.42 -17.61
N ILE A 429 -6.10 -23.99 -17.97
CA ILE A 429 -4.94 -24.89 -18.12
C ILE A 429 -4.60 -25.58 -16.79
N CYS A 430 -4.61 -24.83 -15.69
CA CYS A 430 -4.34 -25.39 -14.36
C CYS A 430 -5.41 -26.41 -13.94
N LYS A 431 -6.67 -26.21 -14.35
CA LYS A 431 -7.78 -27.14 -14.08
C LYS A 431 -7.71 -28.41 -14.93
N ASP A 432 -7.48 -28.27 -16.22
CA ASP A 432 -7.55 -29.38 -17.16
C ASP A 432 -6.29 -30.26 -17.14
N MET A 433 -5.19 -29.79 -16.52
CA MET A 433 -3.83 -30.36 -16.65
C MET A 433 -3.39 -30.58 -18.11
N LYS A 434 -4.04 -29.89 -19.06
CA LYS A 434 -3.81 -30.02 -20.50
C LYS A 434 -2.93 -28.87 -20.97
N LYS A 435 -1.87 -29.21 -21.72
CA LYS A 435 -1.14 -28.22 -22.52
C LYS A 435 -2.07 -27.70 -23.61
N ARG A 436 -2.47 -26.42 -23.54
CA ARG A 436 -3.07 -25.74 -24.69
C ARG A 436 -1.96 -25.31 -25.65
N ASN A 437 -2.16 -25.59 -26.94
CA ASN A 437 -1.23 -25.19 -28.00
C ASN A 437 -1.39 -23.72 -28.42
N LYS A 438 -2.44 -23.03 -27.96
CA LYS A 438 -2.73 -21.62 -28.30
C LYS A 438 -3.38 -20.91 -27.12
N TYR A 439 -2.86 -19.74 -26.79
CA TYR A 439 -3.44 -18.80 -25.82
C TYR A 439 -4.19 -17.71 -26.59
N ASP A 440 -5.38 -17.35 -26.12
CA ASP A 440 -6.18 -16.26 -26.69
C ASP A 440 -5.86 -14.91 -26.04
N GLY A 441 -5.12 -14.89 -24.93
CA GLY A 441 -4.64 -13.69 -24.27
C GLY A 441 -3.22 -13.79 -23.71
N GLU A 442 -2.77 -12.72 -23.08
CA GLU A 442 -1.39 -12.55 -22.57
C GLU A 442 -1.37 -12.30 -21.05
N PRO A 443 -0.29 -12.64 -20.34
CA PRO A 443 -0.16 -12.27 -18.93
C PRO A 443 0.09 -10.78 -18.76
N TYR A 444 -0.47 -10.19 -17.69
CA TYR A 444 -0.15 -8.82 -17.32
C TYR A 444 1.13 -8.75 -16.51
N LEU A 445 2.19 -8.28 -17.15
CA LEU A 445 3.54 -8.11 -16.61
C LEU A 445 3.82 -6.65 -16.17
N GLY A 446 2.76 -5.90 -15.87
CA GLY A 446 2.85 -4.57 -15.25
C GLY A 446 3.53 -3.51 -16.12
N TRP A 447 4.79 -3.17 -15.79
CA TRP A 447 5.60 -2.19 -16.52
C TRP A 447 6.13 -2.68 -17.85
N VAL A 448 6.08 -4.00 -18.09
CA VAL A 448 6.49 -4.62 -19.36
C VAL A 448 5.34 -4.62 -20.38
N SER A 449 4.08 -4.67 -19.91
CA SER A 449 2.86 -4.82 -20.72
C SER A 449 2.21 -3.54 -21.25
#